data_AF-A0A1X1YXM0-F1
#
_entry.id   AF-A0A1X1YXM0-F1
#
_cell.length_a   1.000
_cell.length_b   1.000
_cell.length_c   1.000
_cell.angle_alpha   90.00
_cell.angle_beta   90.00
_cell.angle_gamma   90.00
#
_symmetry.space_group_name_H-M   'P 1'
#
loop_
_entity.id
_entity.type
_entity.pdbx_description
1 polymer ?
#
loop_
_entity_poly.entity_id
_entity_poly.type
_entity_poly.pdbx_seq_one_letter_code
_entity_poly.pdbx_strand_id
1 'polypeptide(L)'
;MTEPEMATILRNLKVPERMTGSQALRDFLLIHIDDQESLANNPERLKQLNGLLILSHLEVVNALGALESAAAERHVEQFRREINKKYRKRRWF
;
A
#
# COMPACT_ATOMS: atom_id res chain seq x y z
N MET A 1 14.45 -23.17 -17.87
CA MET A 1 13.94 -21.82 -17.58
C MET A 1 14.37 -21.50 -16.16
N THR A 2 15.26 -20.54 -15.97
CA THR A 2 15.75 -20.13 -14.64
C THR A 2 14.67 -19.28 -13.98
N GLU A 3 13.97 -19.85 -13.00
CA GLU A 3 13.14 -19.04 -12.10
C GLU A 3 14.03 -17.95 -11.50
N PRO A 4 13.62 -16.67 -11.55
CA PRO A 4 14.39 -15.61 -10.94
C PRO A 4 14.51 -15.92 -9.44
N GLU A 5 15.75 -15.92 -8.93
CA GLU A 5 16.00 -16.08 -7.50
C GLU A 5 15.14 -15.07 -6.74
N MET A 6 14.36 -15.55 -5.78
CA MET A 6 13.42 -14.74 -5.01
C MET A 6 14.10 -13.50 -4.39
N ALA A 7 15.39 -13.60 -4.05
CA ALA A 7 16.19 -12.49 -3.56
C ALA A 7 16.34 -11.36 -4.60
N THR A 8 16.47 -11.71 -5.88
CA THR A 8 16.53 -10.76 -6.98
C THR A 8 15.19 -10.06 -7.18
N ILE A 9 14.07 -10.78 -7.06
CA ILE A 9 12.73 -10.19 -7.10
C ILE A 9 12.56 -9.17 -5.97
N LEU A 10 12.87 -9.58 -4.74
CA LEU A 10 12.71 -8.73 -3.55
C LEU A 10 13.60 -7.48 -3.61
N ARG A 11 14.85 -7.59 -4.06
CA ARG A 11 15.74 -6.42 -4.23
C ARG A 11 15.23 -5.42 -5.26
N ASN A 12 14.61 -5.91 -6.33
CA ASN A 12 14.05 -5.07 -7.40
C ASN A 12 12.65 -4.54 -7.09
N LEU A 13 12.02 -5.02 -6.01
CA LEU A 13 10.69 -4.59 -5.61
C LEU A 13 10.73 -3.13 -5.11
N LYS A 14 10.07 -2.25 -5.86
CA LYS A 14 9.92 -0.83 -5.51
C LYS A 14 8.81 -0.67 -4.47
N VAL A 15 9.21 -0.50 -3.22
CA VAL A 15 8.31 -0.14 -2.12
C VAL A 15 8.43 1.37 -1.86
N PRO A 16 7.33 2.14 -1.90
CA PRO A 16 7.35 3.57 -1.59
C PRO A 16 7.96 3.87 -0.22
N GLU A 17 8.71 4.97 -0.09
CA GLU A 17 9.42 5.33 1.16
C GLU A 17 8.51 5.47 2.38
N ARG A 18 7.27 5.87 2.16
CA ARG A 18 6.25 6.06 3.21
C ARG A 18 5.60 4.77 3.72
N MET A 19 5.90 3.61 3.11
CA MET A 19 5.31 2.31 3.46
C MET A 19 6.31 1.49 4.27
N THR A 20 6.54 1.91 5.52
CA THR A 20 7.59 1.38 6.39
C THR A 20 7.36 -0.08 6.78
N GLY A 21 6.11 -0.51 6.95
CA GLY A 21 5.75 -1.91 7.21
C GLY A 21 6.05 -2.81 6.02
N SER A 22 5.77 -2.34 4.81
CA SER A 22 6.08 -3.04 3.57
C SER A 22 7.57 -3.10 3.27
N GLN A 23 8.33 -2.05 3.64
CA GLN A 23 9.80 -2.08 3.60
C GLN A 23 10.35 -3.09 4.59
N ALA A 24 9.89 -3.05 5.84
CA ALA A 24 10.31 -3.99 6.87
C ALA A 24 9.99 -5.45 6.49
N LEU A 25 8.83 -5.70 5.87
CA LEU A 25 8.48 -7.01 5.33
C LEU A 25 9.47 -7.47 4.24
N ARG A 26 9.77 -6.60 3.27
CA ARG A 26 10.73 -6.92 2.20
C ARG A 26 12.11 -7.24 2.76
N ASP A 27 12.59 -6.43 3.70
CA ASP A 27 13.90 -6.59 4.31
C ASP A 27 13.95 -7.86 5.17
N PHE A 28 12.88 -8.15 5.92
CA PHE A 28 12.73 -9.41 6.66
C PHE A 28 12.80 -10.64 5.75
N LEU A 29 12.09 -10.60 4.61
CA LEU A 29 12.10 -11.68 3.63
C LEU A 29 13.47 -11.85 2.99
N LEU A 30 14.19 -10.75 2.72
CA LEU A 30 15.56 -10.79 2.19
C LEU A 30 16.55 -11.41 3.18
N ILE A 31 16.43 -11.12 4.47
CA ILE A 31 17.33 -11.65 5.51
C ILE A 31 17.16 -13.17 5.65
N HIS A 32 15.94 -13.68 5.50
CA HIS A 32 15.60 -15.08 5.80
C HIS A 32 15.37 -15.94 4.56
N ILE A 33 15.74 -15.44 3.37
CA ILE A 33 15.44 -16.10 2.09
C ILE A 33 16.13 -17.45 1.92
N ASP A 34 17.36 -17.55 2.42
CA ASP A 34 18.18 -18.77 2.35
C ASP A 34 17.97 -19.67 3.58
N ASP A 35 17.16 -19.24 4.54
CA ASP A 35 16.97 -19.88 5.85
C ASP A 35 15.49 -20.28 6.08
N GLN A 36 14.88 -20.86 5.05
CA GLN A 36 13.46 -21.27 5.08
C GLN A 36 13.17 -22.29 6.19
N GLU A 37 14.12 -23.18 6.46
CA GLU A 37 13.99 -24.22 7.49
C GLU A 37 13.96 -23.62 8.90
N SER A 38 14.71 -22.54 9.15
CA SER A 38 14.65 -21.80 10.42
C SER A 38 13.42 -20.91 10.53
N LEU A 39 12.87 -20.43 9.40
CA LEU A 39 11.60 -19.71 9.39
C LEU A 39 10.45 -20.61 9.83
N ALA A 40 10.39 -21.86 9.33
CA ALA A 40 9.36 -22.83 9.70
C ALA A 40 9.53 -23.35 11.14
N ASN A 41 10.77 -23.53 11.60
CA ASN A 41 11.08 -24.11 12.90
C ASN A 41 11.19 -23.06 14.04
N ASN A 42 11.05 -21.76 13.74
CA ASN A 42 11.09 -20.70 14.74
C ASN A 42 9.74 -19.97 14.87
N PRO A 43 8.94 -20.28 15.90
CA PRO A 43 7.60 -19.72 16.07
C PRO A 43 7.61 -18.19 16.27
N GLU A 44 8.70 -17.62 16.79
CA GLU A 44 8.82 -16.17 16.97
C GLU A 44 9.00 -15.47 15.62
N ARG A 45 9.81 -16.04 14.72
CA ARG A 45 9.97 -15.53 13.35
C ARG A 45 8.65 -15.62 12.56
N LEU A 46 7.87 -16.67 12.74
CA LEU A 46 6.55 -16.79 12.13
C LEU A 46 5.58 -15.71 12.63
N LYS A 47 5.59 -15.40 13.94
CA LYS A 47 4.78 -14.30 14.48
C LYS A 47 5.23 -12.96 13.90
N GLN A 48 6.52 -12.71 13.80
CA GLN A 48 7.08 -11.48 13.21
C GLN A 48 6.67 -11.35 11.74
N LEU A 49 6.82 -12.42 10.95
CA LEU A 49 6.38 -12.46 9.55
C LEU A 49 4.88 -12.16 9.42
N ASN A 50 4.04 -12.81 10.23
CA ASN A 50 2.59 -12.57 10.23
C ASN A 50 2.26 -11.12 10.60
N GLY A 51 2.93 -10.55 11.60
CA GLY A 51 2.78 -9.15 11.96
C GLY A 51 3.15 -8.21 10.82
N LEU A 52 4.28 -8.46 10.15
CA LEU A 52 4.75 -7.66 9.01
C LEU A 52 3.80 -7.78 7.81
N LEU A 53 3.25 -8.96 7.54
CA LEU A 53 2.24 -9.16 6.49
C LEU A 53 0.97 -8.35 6.76
N ILE A 54 0.47 -8.37 8.00
CA ILE A 54 -0.70 -7.59 8.42
C ILE A 54 -0.43 -6.10 8.28
N LEU A 55 0.72 -5.62 8.78
CA LEU A 55 1.09 -4.20 8.68
C LEU A 55 1.20 -3.74 7.23
N SER A 56 1.93 -4.49 6.40
CA SER A 56 2.07 -4.17 4.97
C SER A 56 0.71 -4.14 4.25
N HIS A 57 -0.19 -5.08 4.58
CA HIS A 57 -1.53 -5.09 4.00
C HIS A 57 -2.35 -3.86 4.41
N LEU A 58 -2.33 -3.49 5.69
CA LEU A 58 -3.04 -2.31 6.19
C LEU A 58 -2.52 -1.01 5.59
N GLU A 59 -1.21 -0.91 5.30
CA GLU A 59 -0.65 0.25 4.59
C GLU A 59 -1.23 0.41 3.19
N VAL A 60 -1.35 -0.69 2.44
CA VAL A 60 -1.94 -0.67 1.09
C VAL A 60 -3.41 -0.28 1.16
N VAL A 61 -4.18 -0.90 2.06
CA VAL A 61 -5.60 -0.60 2.24
C VAL A 61 -5.80 0.88 2.62
N ASN A 62 -4.99 1.39 3.55
CA ASN A 62 -5.07 2.79 3.96
C ASN A 62 -4.71 3.75 2.81
N ALA A 63 -3.66 3.43 2.03
CA ALA A 63 -3.28 4.24 0.88
C ALA A 63 -4.39 4.27 -0.18
N LEU A 64 -5.05 3.14 -0.45
CA LEU A 64 -6.20 3.07 -1.35
C LEU A 64 -7.40 3.86 -0.81
N GLY A 65 -7.70 3.73 0.48
CA GLY A 65 -8.78 4.49 1.12
C GLY A 65 -8.56 6.01 1.08
N ALA A 66 -7.32 6.46 1.26
CA ALA A 66 -6.95 7.86 1.12
C ALA A 66 -7.14 8.37 -0.32
N LEU A 67 -6.81 7.56 -1.34
CA LEU A 67 -7.04 7.88 -2.74
C LEU A 67 -8.53 7.97 -3.07
N GLU A 68 -9.33 7.02 -2.57
CA GLU A 68 -10.78 7.02 -2.75
C GLU A 68 -11.42 8.26 -2.11
N SER A 69 -11.04 8.58 -0.88
CA SER A 69 -11.55 9.76 -0.17
C SER A 69 -11.21 11.05 -0.92
N ALA A 70 -9.96 11.19 -1.38
CA ALA A 70 -9.55 12.35 -2.19
C ALA A 70 -10.31 12.46 -3.52
N ALA A 71 -10.63 11.33 -4.16
CA ALA A 71 -11.43 11.30 -5.38
C ALA A 71 -12.89 11.71 -5.11
N ALA A 72 -13.49 11.20 -4.03
CA ALA A 72 -14.84 11.55 -3.62
C ALA A 72 -14.97 13.05 -3.28
N GLU A 73 -14.02 13.60 -2.52
CA GLU A 73 -13.97 15.03 -2.18
C GLU A 73 -13.89 15.90 -3.44
N ARG A 74 -13.01 15.57 -4.39
CA ARG A 74 -12.89 16.29 -5.67
C ARG A 74 -14.19 16.26 -6.46
N HIS A 75 -14.88 15.12 -6.49
CA HIS A 75 -16.15 14.99 -7.19
C HIS A 75 -17.24 15.88 -6.56
N VAL A 76 -17.33 15.89 -5.21
CA VAL A 76 -18.26 16.76 -4.49
C VAL A 76 -17.95 18.24 -4.73
N GLU A 77 -16.68 18.63 -4.71
CA GLU A 77 -16.26 20.00 -5.00
C GLU A 77 -16.65 20.44 -6.42
N GLN A 78 -16.41 19.58 -7.43
CA GLN A 78 -16.80 19.86 -8.81
C GLN A 78 -18.31 20.05 -8.93
N PHE A 79 -19.09 19.14 -8.36
CA PHE A 79 -20.55 19.23 -8.36
C PHE A 79 -21.04 20.53 -7.70
N ARG A 80 -20.47 20.92 -6.55
CA ARG A 80 -20.78 22.20 -5.89
C ARG A 80 -20.46 23.40 -6.78
N ARG A 81 -19.31 23.39 -7.47
CA ARG A 81 -18.92 24.46 -8.41
C ARG A 81 -19.91 24.58 -9.57
N GLU A 82 -20.38 23.45 -10.11
CA GLU A 82 -21.36 23.43 -11.20
C GLU A 82 -22.73 23.96 -10.77
N ILE A 83 -23.24 23.53 -9.61
CA ILE A 83 -24.48 24.07 -9.03
C ILE A 83 -24.37 25.58 -8.87
N ASN A 84 -23.29 26.07 -8.25
CA ASN A 84 -23.10 27.50 -8.02
C ASN A 84 -23.01 28.30 -9.32
N LYS A 85 -22.35 27.77 -10.36
CA LYS A 85 -22.34 28.38 -11.70
C LYS A 85 -23.75 28.45 -12.31
N LYS A 86 -24.52 27.37 -12.24
CA LYS A 86 -25.90 27.31 -12.77
C LYS A 86 -26.82 28.27 -12.02
N TYR A 87 -26.70 28.36 -10.70
CA TYR A 87 -27.49 29.26 -9.87
C TYR A 87 -27.14 30.74 -10.14
N ARG A 88 -25.84 31.07 -10.25
CA ARG A 88 -25.43 32.42 -10.67
C ARG A 88 -26.01 32.77 -12.03
N LYS A 89 -25.91 31.91 -13.05
CA LYS A 89 -26.50 32.20 -14.37
C LYS A 89 -27.99 32.56 -14.26
N ARG A 90 -28.79 31.81 -13.50
CA ARG A 90 -30.24 32.07 -13.33
C ARG A 90 -30.59 33.36 -12.56
N ARG A 91 -29.64 33.95 -11.83
CA ARG A 91 -29.87 35.18 -11.05
C ARG A 91 -29.58 36.46 -11.86
N TRP A 92 -28.93 36.32 -13.01
CA TRP A 92 -28.59 37.43 -13.92
C TRP A 92 -29.43 37.43 -15.21
N PHE A 93 -30.36 36.47 -15.35
CA PHE A 93 -31.48 36.51 -16.29
C PHE A 93 -32.75 36.86 -15.51
#